data_AF-A0A1I1HFN4-F1
#
_entry.id   AF-A0A1I1HFN4-F1
#
_cell.length_a   1.000
_cell.length_b   1.000
_cell.length_c   1.000
_cell.angle_alpha   90.00
_cell.angle_beta   90.00
_cell.angle_gamma   90.00
#
_symmetry.space_group_name_H-M   'P 1'
#
loop_
_entity.id
_entity.type
_entity.pdbx_description
1 polymer ?
#
loop_
_entity_poly.entity_id
_entity_poly.type
_entity_poly.pdbx_seq_one_letter_code
_entity_poly.pdbx_strand_id
1 'polypeptide(L)'
;MTLKITDGGADSKFSMEPKEFKGMVYNIRIVEKALGTVNYDLTEKQVNSREHSRSLFVAKDIKEGEIFTEENIKSIRPGFGLETKYIENVLATVAVRI
;
A
#
# COMPACT_ATOMS: atom_id res chain seq x y z
N MET A 1 -12.08 -38.26 7.37
CA MET A 1 -10.67 -38.42 7.77
C MET A 1 -10.43 -39.91 7.92
N THR A 2 -9.34 -40.43 7.37
CA THR A 2 -8.97 -41.84 7.46
C THR A 2 -7.56 -41.97 8.06
N LEU A 3 -7.21 -43.14 8.60
CA LEU A 3 -5.84 -43.39 9.06
C LEU A 3 -4.89 -43.64 7.89
N LYS A 4 -5.35 -44.43 6.90
CA LYS A 4 -4.70 -44.60 5.61
C LYS A 4 -5.74 -44.68 4.50
N ILE A 5 -5.48 -44.01 3.38
CA ILE A 5 -6.37 -44.05 2.21
C ILE A 5 -6.35 -45.44 1.56
N THR A 6 -5.22 -46.13 1.65
CA THR A 6 -5.00 -47.47 1.07
C THR A 6 -5.86 -48.57 1.70
N ASP A 7 -6.47 -48.32 2.86
CA ASP A 7 -7.28 -49.32 3.58
C ASP A 7 -8.65 -49.57 2.90
N GLY A 8 -8.97 -48.85 1.81
CA GLY A 8 -9.96 -49.30 0.83
C GLY A 8 -11.44 -49.09 1.17
N GLY A 9 -11.77 -48.21 2.13
CA GLY A 9 -13.14 -47.81 2.42
C GLY A 9 -13.79 -47.03 1.26
N ALA A 10 -15.12 -47.08 1.17
CA ALA A 10 -15.90 -46.44 0.10
C ALA A 10 -15.56 -44.94 -0.06
N ASP A 11 -15.32 -44.24 1.06
CA ASP A 11 -15.00 -42.81 1.11
C ASP A 11 -13.50 -42.51 1.31
N SER A 12 -12.64 -43.54 1.34
CA SER A 12 -11.21 -43.36 1.63
C SER A 12 -10.51 -42.47 0.61
N LYS A 13 -10.89 -42.57 -0.68
CA LYS A 13 -10.31 -41.75 -1.76
C LYS A 13 -10.62 -40.25 -1.65
N PHE A 14 -11.64 -39.88 -0.86
CA PHE A 14 -12.04 -38.48 -0.63
C PHE A 14 -11.67 -37.98 0.77
N SER A 15 -11.06 -38.81 1.60
CA SER A 15 -10.64 -38.47 2.96
C SER A 15 -9.19 -38.02 3.02
N MET A 16 -8.87 -37.19 4.01
CA MET A 16 -7.49 -36.86 4.36
C MET A 16 -6.92 -37.87 5.38
N GLU A 17 -5.64 -38.16 5.25
CA GLU A 17 -4.82 -38.81 6.29
C GLU A 17 -4.39 -37.83 7.39
N PRO A 18 -3.93 -38.31 8.56
CA PRO A 18 -3.59 -37.43 9.68
C PRO A 18 -2.54 -36.36 9.33
N LYS A 19 -1.58 -36.68 8.47
CA LYS A 19 -0.55 -35.73 8.00
C LYS A 19 -1.14 -34.60 7.16
N GLU A 20 -2.04 -34.95 6.24
CA GLU A 20 -2.72 -33.98 5.36
C GLU A 20 -3.68 -33.10 6.16
N PHE A 21 -4.41 -33.71 7.10
CA PHE A 21 -5.29 -32.97 8.00
C PHE A 21 -4.51 -31.98 8.87
N LYS A 22 -3.35 -32.38 9.41
CA LYS A 22 -2.46 -31.47 10.13
C LYS A 22 -2.01 -30.30 9.25
N GLY A 23 -1.69 -30.56 7.99
CA GLY A 23 -1.36 -29.52 7.00
C GLY A 23 -2.52 -28.57 6.74
N MET A 24 -3.73 -29.10 6.56
CA MET A 24 -4.94 -28.31 6.38
C MET A 24 -5.19 -27.39 7.59
N VAL A 25 -5.15 -27.92 8.81
CA VAL A 25 -5.34 -27.13 10.04
C VAL A 25 -4.28 -26.03 10.13
N TYR A 26 -3.01 -26.34 9.86
CA TYR A 26 -1.93 -25.36 9.86
C TYR A 26 -2.21 -24.22 8.87
N ASN A 27 -2.60 -24.55 7.64
CA ASN A 27 -2.91 -23.56 6.62
C ASN A 27 -4.13 -22.70 6.97
N ILE A 28 -5.18 -23.29 7.55
CA ILE A 28 -6.35 -22.55 8.06
C ILE A 28 -5.90 -21.49 9.08
N ARG A 29 -5.04 -21.86 10.04
CA ARG A 29 -4.55 -20.91 11.06
C ARG A 29 -3.66 -19.81 10.47
N ILE A 30 -2.97 -20.06 9.37
CA ILE A 30 -2.26 -18.99 8.62
C ILE A 30 -3.27 -18.06 7.97
N VAL A 31 -4.28 -18.60 7.28
CA VAL A 31 -5.29 -17.81 6.57
C VAL A 31 -6.07 -16.93 7.55
N GLU A 32 -6.50 -17.46 8.70
CA GLU A 32 -7.17 -16.67 9.74
C GLU A 32 -6.33 -15.48 10.22
N LYS A 33 -5.01 -15.68 10.40
CA LYS A 33 -4.09 -14.59 10.77
C LYS A 33 -3.89 -13.59 9.63
N ALA A 34 -3.85 -14.07 8.39
CA ALA A 34 -3.60 -13.25 7.21
C ALA A 34 -4.82 -12.41 6.79
N LEU A 35 -6.04 -12.91 7.04
CA LEU A 35 -7.28 -12.15 6.82
C LEU A 35 -7.30 -10.84 7.62
N GLY A 36 -6.69 -10.86 8.81
CA GLY A 36 -6.56 -9.67 9.65
C GLY A 36 -7.91 -9.07 10.01
N THR A 37 -7.90 -7.77 10.29
CA THR A 37 -9.11 -6.97 10.55
C THR A 37 -9.05 -5.72 9.70
N VAL A 38 -10.20 -5.23 9.25
CA VAL A 38 -10.27 -3.95 8.53
C VAL A 38 -9.73 -2.86 9.45
N ASN A 39 -8.68 -2.18 9.00
CA ASN A 39 -8.06 -1.07 9.71
C ASN A 39 -7.65 0.00 8.69
N TYR A 40 -8.01 1.26 8.96
CA TYR A 40 -7.67 2.41 8.14
C TYR A 40 -6.50 3.23 8.70
N ASP A 41 -6.05 2.88 9.91
CA ASP A 41 -4.90 3.51 10.52
C ASP A 41 -3.63 3.10 9.78
N LEU A 42 -2.75 4.08 9.61
CA LEU A 42 -1.44 3.85 9.04
C LEU A 42 -0.50 3.34 10.13
N THR A 43 0.19 2.24 9.84
CA THR A 43 1.34 1.82 10.63
C THR A 43 2.45 2.88 10.57
N GLU A 44 3.31 2.95 11.58
CA GLU A 44 4.47 3.87 11.58
C GLU A 44 5.32 3.73 10.31
N LYS A 45 5.52 2.49 9.83
CA LYS A 45 6.22 2.23 8.56
C LYS A 45 5.51 2.87 7.37
N GLN A 46 4.19 2.79 7.30
CA GLN A 46 3.41 3.44 6.25
C GLN A 46 3.45 4.96 6.36
N VAL A 47 3.40 5.52 7.57
CA VAL A 47 3.56 6.96 7.80
C VAL A 47 4.94 7.41 7.31
N ASN A 48 6.01 6.75 7.74
CA ASN A 48 7.39 7.07 7.33
C ASN A 48 7.59 6.87 5.82
N SER A 49 6.89 5.94 5.19
CA SER A 49 6.97 5.74 3.74
C SER A 49 6.45 6.95 2.94
N ARG A 50 5.67 7.86 3.55
CA ARG A 50 5.20 9.09 2.92
C ARG A 50 6.35 10.03 2.55
N GLU A 51 7.50 9.95 3.22
CA GLU A 51 8.69 10.71 2.81
C GLU A 51 9.15 10.36 1.39
N HIS A 52 8.80 9.17 0.89
CA HIS A 52 9.09 8.75 -0.48
C HIS A 52 7.93 9.01 -1.45
N SER A 53 6.83 9.63 -1.02
CA SER A 53 5.76 10.04 -1.93
C SER A 53 6.21 11.22 -2.79
N ARG A 54 5.45 11.52 -3.84
CA ARG A 54 5.65 12.78 -4.57
C ARG A 54 5.03 13.93 -3.79
N SER A 55 5.58 15.10 -3.96
CA SER A 55 5.04 16.38 -3.52
C SER A 55 5.39 17.45 -4.55
N LEU A 56 4.77 18.62 -4.46
CA LEU A 56 4.96 19.72 -5.39
C LEU A 56 6.18 20.53 -4.97
N PHE A 57 7.09 20.71 -5.92
CA PHE A 57 8.29 21.52 -5.79
C PHE A 57 8.40 22.52 -6.92
N VAL A 58 9.16 23.58 -6.64
CA VAL A 58 9.67 24.51 -7.63
C VAL A 58 10.77 23.80 -8.44
N ALA A 59 10.58 23.66 -9.74
CA ALA A 59 11.48 22.95 -10.66
C ALA A 59 12.33 23.87 -11.54
N LYS A 60 12.04 25.17 -11.53
CA LYS A 60 12.78 26.24 -12.20
C LYS A 60 12.78 27.44 -11.28
N ASP A 61 13.76 28.33 -11.39
CA ASP A 61 13.75 29.60 -10.63
C ASP A 61 12.44 30.37 -10.88
N ILE A 62 11.87 30.93 -9.82
CA ILE A 62 10.64 31.73 -9.84
C ILE A 62 10.94 33.02 -9.09
N LYS A 63 10.52 34.16 -9.63
CA LYS A 63 10.62 35.45 -8.95
C LYS A 63 9.35 35.83 -8.20
N GLU A 64 9.48 36.72 -7.22
CA GLU A 64 8.31 37.37 -6.63
C GLU A 64 7.48 38.05 -7.73
N GLY A 65 6.17 37.81 -7.70
CA GLY A 65 5.23 38.29 -8.73
C GLY A 65 5.09 37.37 -9.96
N GLU A 66 5.89 36.32 -10.10
CA GLU A 66 5.74 35.36 -11.20
C GLU A 66 4.61 34.35 -10.97
N ILE A 67 4.04 33.86 -12.07
CA ILE A 67 2.92 32.91 -12.06
C ILE A 67 3.44 31.47 -11.94
N PHE A 68 2.82 30.67 -11.09
CA PHE A 68 3.04 29.23 -11.05
C PHE A 68 2.39 28.54 -12.25
N THR A 69 3.19 27.78 -12.98
CA THR A 69 2.82 27.06 -14.21
C THR A 69 3.23 25.60 -14.09
N GLU A 70 2.72 24.77 -15.01
CA GLU A 70 3.12 23.36 -15.07
C GLU A 70 4.61 23.16 -15.40
N GLU A 71 5.28 24.19 -15.89
CA GLU A 71 6.71 24.15 -16.17
C GLU A 71 7.58 24.38 -14.94
N ASN A 72 7.16 25.27 -14.04
CA ASN A 72 7.94 25.69 -12.88
C ASN A 72 7.49 24.99 -11.58
N ILE A 73 6.30 24.37 -11.54
CA ILE A 73 5.88 23.48 -10.46
C ILE A 73 5.83 22.03 -10.97
N LYS A 74 6.49 21.12 -10.27
CA LYS A 74 6.50 19.68 -10.60
C LYS A 74 6.18 18.82 -9.40
N SER A 75 5.46 17.73 -9.66
CA SER A 75 5.21 16.65 -8.71
C SER A 75 6.38 15.66 -8.73
N ILE A 76 7.31 15.80 -7.78
CA ILE A 76 8.53 15.00 -7.67
C ILE A 76 8.72 14.51 -6.23
N ARG A 77 9.58 13.50 -6.04
CA ARG A 77 9.99 13.03 -4.69
C ARG A 77 11.10 13.94 -4.14
N PRO A 78 11.30 14.03 -2.80
CA PRO A 78 10.58 13.32 -1.73
C PRO A 78 9.22 13.95 -1.39
N GLY A 79 8.53 13.44 -0.37
CA GLY A 79 7.23 13.93 0.11
C GLY A 79 7.31 15.14 1.04
N PHE A 80 8.29 16.03 0.85
CA PHE A 80 8.56 17.17 1.75
C PHE A 80 8.07 18.53 1.23
N GLY A 81 7.62 18.60 -0.02
CA GLY A 81 6.93 19.76 -0.58
C GLY A 81 5.43 19.75 -0.29
N LEU A 82 4.68 20.56 -1.03
CA LEU A 82 3.23 20.64 -0.88
C LEU A 82 2.54 19.36 -1.40
N GLU A 83 1.45 18.92 -0.76
CA GLU A 83 0.73 17.75 -1.24
C GLU A 83 0.25 17.93 -2.69
N THR A 84 0.38 16.88 -3.50
CA THR A 84 0.08 16.91 -4.93
C THR A 84 -1.39 17.22 -5.25
N LYS A 85 -2.30 16.97 -4.30
CA LYS A 85 -3.72 17.26 -4.45
C LYS A 85 -4.00 18.76 -4.63
N TYR A 86 -3.07 19.62 -4.21
CA TYR A 86 -3.21 21.08 -4.32
C TYR A 86 -2.69 21.64 -5.64
N ILE A 87 -2.29 20.81 -6.62
CA ILE A 87 -1.73 21.31 -7.89
C ILE A 87 -2.65 22.32 -8.57
N GLU A 88 -3.95 22.03 -8.64
CA GLU A 88 -4.95 22.93 -9.25
C GLU A 88 -5.12 24.23 -8.46
N ASN A 89 -4.87 24.20 -7.15
CA ASN A 89 -4.94 25.39 -6.30
C ASN A 89 -3.70 26.29 -6.44
N VAL A 90 -2.57 25.72 -6.88
CA VAL A 90 -1.29 26.44 -7.02
C VAL A 90 -1.12 26.99 -8.43
N LEU A 91 -1.49 26.21 -9.44
CA LEU A 91 -1.38 26.66 -10.83
C LEU A 91 -2.16 27.97 -11.04
N ALA A 92 -1.58 28.86 -11.86
CA ALA A 92 -2.08 30.20 -12.14
C ALA A 92 -2.13 31.17 -10.93
N THR A 93 -1.61 30.78 -9.76
CA THR A 93 -1.40 31.71 -8.64
C THR A 93 -0.05 32.42 -8.73
N VAL A 94 0.11 33.50 -7.96
CA VAL A 94 1.28 34.38 -8.00
C VAL A 94 2.20 34.09 -6.82
N ALA A 95 3.51 33.98 -7.08
CA ALA A 95 4.53 33.82 -6.05
C ALA A 95 4.64 35.11 -5.21
N VAL A 96 4.41 34.98 -3.90
CA VAL A 96 4.42 36.13 -2.96
C VAL A 96 5.81 36.41 -2.40
N ARG A 97 6.70 35.40 -2.36
CA ARG A 97 8.10 35.50 -1.93
C ARG A 97 8.89 34.26 -2.37
N ILE A 98 10.21 34.40 -2.45
CA ILE A 98 11.17 33.31 -2.75
C ILE A 98 11.91 32.93 -1.48
#